data_AF-A0A954M131-F1
#
_entry.id   AF-A0A954M131-F1
#
_cell.length_a   1.000
_cell.length_b   1.000
_cell.length_c   1.000
_cell.angle_alpha   90.00
_cell.angle_beta   90.00
_cell.angle_gamma   90.00
#
_symmetry.space_group_name_H-M   'P 1'
#
loop_
_entity.id
_entity.type
_entity.pdbx_description
1 polymer ?
#
loop_
_entity_poly.entity_id
_entity_poly.type
_entity_poly.pdbx_seq_one_letter_code
_entity_poly.pdbx_strand_id
1 'polypeptide(L)'
;MPIKFRCRHCRQFLGISRSQAGEITNCPQCGKAIRVPNLDGSVTPIPPPKLNLEDSELANALNELATFEAGGQSPHALEEPSSPHIVVSHPLTSSSPRAKPVEQPVTVIAEPMQSAKPRPSTDDTADEAASAHATHDVLAGLAEAAVSKPMSAGKQTDVRGILRIAIPVGVVLALIVAAVLFFGGEEQQPQSSIATGDKPSVAVDRDAAVEMIANRPAPDHEEVLTGRVTYASDSGDILPDAGAVVMLLPRSRAGEAKLDVSGFLPGSDGVDVEVGSAALRVLGGDIAFADGEGRYELAVPSASDFQLLVISHHHVRDSDQEMETRLQELLSDYFFRPSTLLGQLAFHSEEFRVSGPGITSRDVNFRSE
;
A
#
# COMPACT_ATOMS: atom_id res chain seq x y z
N MET A 1 -14.18 -11.37 -26.84
CA MET A 1 -12.95 -12.02 -26.32
C MET A 1 -12.07 -10.97 -25.66
N PRO A 2 -11.69 -11.14 -24.39
CA PRO A 2 -10.81 -10.21 -23.67
C PRO A 2 -9.38 -10.23 -24.23
N ILE A 3 -8.69 -9.10 -24.16
CA ILE A 3 -7.25 -9.00 -24.48
C ILE A 3 -6.49 -9.53 -23.27
N LYS A 4 -5.62 -10.53 -23.50
CA LYS A 4 -4.77 -11.12 -22.47
C LYS A 4 -3.35 -10.60 -22.62
N PHE A 5 -2.81 -9.97 -21.58
CA PHE A 5 -1.42 -9.52 -21.56
C PHE A 5 -0.86 -9.57 -20.14
N ARG A 6 0.46 -9.43 -19.97
CA ARG A 6 1.10 -9.40 -18.66
C ARG A 6 1.38 -7.96 -18.22
N CYS A 7 1.11 -7.66 -16.96
CA CYS A 7 1.53 -6.40 -16.35
C CYS A 7 3.06 -6.25 -16.42
N ARG A 8 3.58 -5.08 -16.80
CA ARG A 8 5.03 -4.84 -16.88
C ARG A 8 5.71 -4.74 -15.51
N HIS A 9 4.93 -4.47 -14.46
CA HIS A 9 5.44 -4.31 -13.10
C HIS A 9 5.44 -5.64 -12.34
N CYS A 10 4.27 -6.26 -12.14
CA CYS A 10 4.15 -7.50 -11.36
C CYS A 10 4.12 -8.79 -12.21
N ARG A 11 4.18 -8.70 -13.55
CA ARG A 11 4.16 -9.86 -14.49
C ARG A 11 2.90 -10.74 -14.47
N GLN A 12 1.87 -10.35 -13.71
CA GLN A 12 0.60 -11.05 -13.64
C GLN A 12 -0.18 -10.94 -14.95
N PHE A 13 -0.87 -12.02 -15.34
CA PHE A 13 -1.75 -12.02 -16.50
C PHE A 13 -3.04 -11.24 -16.19
N LEU A 14 -3.40 -10.33 -17.08
CA LEU A 14 -4.62 -9.54 -17.01
C LEU A 14 -5.47 -9.80 -18.24
N GLY A 15 -6.78 -9.95 -18.01
CA GLY A 15 -7.79 -9.99 -19.05
C GLY A 15 -8.58 -8.68 -19.03
N ILE A 16 -8.44 -7.86 -20.07
CA ILE A 16 -9.09 -6.55 -20.16
C ILE A 16 -10.06 -6.52 -21.36
N SER A 17 -11.13 -5.73 -21.26
CA SER A 17 -12.07 -5.53 -22.36
C SER A 17 -11.39 -4.95 -23.60
N ARG A 18 -11.84 -5.34 -24.80
CA ARG A 18 -11.35 -4.78 -26.08
C ARG A 18 -11.57 -3.27 -26.21
N SER A 19 -12.55 -2.73 -25.48
CA SER A 19 -12.85 -1.29 -25.46
C SER A 19 -11.76 -0.46 -24.79
N GLN A 20 -10.91 -1.08 -23.96
CA GLN A 20 -9.82 -0.42 -23.24
C GLN A 20 -8.46 -0.62 -23.93
N ALA A 21 -8.45 -1.15 -25.16
CA ALA A 21 -7.22 -1.33 -25.93
C ALA A 21 -6.54 0.04 -26.20
N GLY A 22 -5.25 0.16 -25.89
CA GLY A 22 -4.48 1.39 -26.05
C GLY A 22 -4.60 2.41 -24.90
N GLU A 23 -5.55 2.19 -23.99
CA GLU A 23 -5.80 3.04 -22.81
C GLU A 23 -4.78 2.79 -21.68
N ILE A 24 -4.68 3.73 -20.75
CA ILE A 24 -3.92 3.57 -19.50
C ILE A 24 -4.90 3.16 -18.41
N THR A 25 -4.72 1.99 -17.82
CA THR A 25 -5.56 1.46 -16.74
C THR A 25 -4.68 1.11 -15.54
N ASN A 26 -5.23 1.05 -14.33
CA ASN A 26 -4.47 0.56 -13.18
C ASN A 26 -4.47 -0.97 -13.14
N CYS A 27 -3.32 -1.57 -12.85
CA CYS A 27 -3.24 -3.02 -12.62
C CYS A 27 -4.00 -3.36 -11.33
N PRO A 28 -5.00 -4.26 -11.35
CA PRO A 28 -5.74 -4.63 -10.15
C PRO A 28 -4.86 -5.35 -9.11
N GLN A 29 -3.75 -5.94 -9.54
CA GLN A 29 -2.87 -6.71 -8.66
C GLN A 29 -1.86 -5.84 -7.91
N CYS A 30 -1.24 -4.86 -8.59
CA CYS A 30 -0.17 -4.06 -8.00
C CYS A 30 -0.47 -2.55 -7.95
N GLY A 31 -1.66 -2.11 -8.37
CA GLY A 31 -2.09 -0.71 -8.36
C GLY A 31 -1.44 0.20 -9.42
N LYS A 32 -0.28 -0.16 -9.97
CA LYS A 32 0.47 0.66 -10.93
C LYS A 32 -0.28 0.86 -12.25
N ALA A 33 -0.20 2.07 -12.80
CA ALA A 33 -0.77 2.41 -14.10
C ALA A 33 -0.03 1.66 -15.23
N ILE A 34 -0.77 0.97 -16.08
CA ILE A 34 -0.27 0.17 -17.20
C ILE A 34 -0.98 0.56 -18.50
N ARG A 35 -0.27 0.48 -19.61
CA ARG A 35 -0.87 0.69 -20.94
C ARG A 35 -1.33 -0.65 -21.51
N VAL A 36 -2.60 -0.73 -21.87
CA VAL A 36 -3.20 -1.91 -22.50
C VAL A 36 -2.71 -1.98 -23.95
N PRO A 37 -2.15 -3.11 -24.42
CA PRO A 37 -1.81 -3.26 -25.83
C PRO A 37 -3.03 -3.04 -26.73
N ASN A 38 -2.79 -2.50 -27.92
CA ASN A 38 -3.80 -2.38 -28.96
C ASN A 38 -4.24 -3.78 -29.44
N LEU A 39 -5.34 -3.84 -30.20
CA LEU A 39 -5.90 -5.10 -30.72
C LEU A 39 -4.97 -5.85 -31.69
N ASP A 40 -4.02 -5.16 -32.29
CA ASP A 40 -2.96 -5.69 -33.16
C ASP A 40 -1.73 -6.18 -32.35
N GLY A 41 -1.76 -6.08 -31.01
CA GLY A 41 -0.64 -6.38 -30.13
C GLY A 41 0.43 -5.30 -30.10
N SER A 42 0.27 -4.19 -30.82
CA SER A 42 1.19 -3.06 -30.77
C SER A 42 0.98 -2.27 -29.48
N VAL A 43 2.06 -1.72 -28.93
CA VAL A 43 1.97 -0.70 -27.89
C VAL A 43 2.34 0.60 -28.58
N THR A 44 1.35 1.48 -28.80
CA THR A 44 1.65 2.82 -29.29
C THR A 44 2.67 3.43 -28.31
N PRO A 45 3.81 3.95 -28.76
CA PRO A 45 4.70 4.68 -27.87
C PRO A 45 3.91 5.80 -27.20
N ILE A 46 4.17 6.06 -25.92
CA ILE A 46 3.59 7.22 -25.25
C ILE A 46 4.13 8.42 -26.04
N PRO A 47 3.26 9.26 -26.65
CA PRO A 47 3.75 10.45 -27.31
C PRO A 47 4.60 11.20 -26.28
N PRO A 48 5.82 11.63 -26.62
CA PRO A 48 6.67 12.33 -25.67
C PRO A 48 5.82 13.44 -25.05
N PRO A 49 5.83 13.59 -23.71
CA PRO A 49 5.06 14.63 -23.07
C PRO A 49 5.40 15.93 -23.78
N LYS A 50 4.39 16.55 -24.42
CA LYS A 50 4.54 17.88 -24.97
C LYS A 50 4.63 18.80 -23.76
N LEU A 51 5.82 18.90 -23.20
CA LEU A 51 6.21 20.00 -22.35
C LEU A 51 6.07 21.24 -23.24
N ASN A 52 4.92 21.90 -23.14
CA ASN A 52 4.75 23.23 -23.70
C ASN A 52 5.64 24.15 -22.86
N LEU A 53 6.89 24.32 -23.29
CA LEU A 53 7.83 25.28 -22.70
C LEU A 53 7.36 26.73 -22.91
N GLU A 54 6.31 26.93 -23.71
CA GLU A 54 5.60 28.21 -23.86
C GLU A 54 4.64 28.50 -22.69
N ASP A 55 4.39 27.52 -21.81
CA ASP A 55 3.59 27.75 -20.61
C ASP A 55 4.42 28.57 -19.62
N SER A 56 4.18 29.88 -19.61
CA SER A 56 4.92 30.86 -18.82
C SER A 56 4.89 30.56 -17.33
N GLU A 57 3.83 29.89 -16.83
CA GLU A 57 3.77 29.48 -15.42
C GLU A 57 4.78 28.38 -15.11
N LEU A 58 4.93 27.39 -16.00
CA LEU A 58 5.88 26.31 -15.82
C LEU A 58 7.32 26.80 -15.95
N ALA A 59 7.57 27.71 -16.91
CA ALA A 59 8.87 28.35 -17.07
C ALA A 59 9.27 29.15 -15.82
N ASN A 60 8.31 29.87 -15.21
CA ASN A 60 8.54 30.61 -13.98
C ASN A 60 8.81 29.66 -12.79
N ALA A 61 8.03 28.59 -12.63
CA ALA A 61 8.23 27.62 -11.55
C ALA A 61 9.59 26.88 -11.65
N LEU A 62 10.01 26.51 -12.87
CA LEU A 62 11.32 25.90 -13.09
C LEU A 62 12.47 26.89 -12.82
N ASN A 63 12.29 28.16 -13.18
CA ASN A 63 13.28 29.19 -12.90
C ASN A 63 13.38 29.46 -11.39
N GLU A 64 12.26 29.45 -10.68
CA GLU A 64 12.21 29.59 -9.22
C GLU A 64 12.95 28.43 -8.54
N LEU A 65 12.70 27.18 -8.95
CA LEU A 65 13.42 25.99 -8.47
C LEU A 65 14.92 26.03 -8.77
N ALA A 66 15.32 26.46 -9.97
CA ALA A 66 16.74 26.61 -10.32
C ALA A 66 17.45 27.68 -9.48
N THR A 67 16.71 28.67 -8.99
CA THR A 67 17.26 29.71 -8.11
C THR A 67 17.55 29.16 -6.71
N PHE A 68 16.80 28.16 -6.24
CA PHE A 68 17.06 27.49 -4.95
C PHE A 68 18.33 26.62 -4.98
N GLU A 69 18.67 26.00 -6.12
CA GLU A 69 19.91 25.21 -6.23
C GLU A 69 21.17 26.07 -6.33
N ALA A 70 21.08 27.29 -6.88
CA ALA A 70 22.23 28.20 -7.02
C ALA A 70 22.54 29.03 -5.76
N GLY A 71 21.61 29.06 -4.78
CA GLY A 71 21.70 29.87 -3.55
C GLY A 71 22.53 29.26 -2.42
N GLY A 72 23.10 28.06 -2.58
CA GLY A 72 23.94 27.40 -1.58
C GLY A 72 25.34 28.03 -1.38
N GLN A 73 25.49 29.35 -1.48
CA GLN A 73 26.68 30.04 -0.99
C GLN A 73 26.58 30.24 0.52
N SER A 74 27.25 29.35 1.23
CA SER A 74 27.63 29.48 2.63
C SER A 74 28.16 30.88 2.96
N PRO A 75 27.69 31.53 4.03
CA PRO A 75 28.38 32.67 4.62
C PRO A 75 29.50 32.12 5.52
N HIS A 76 30.58 31.61 4.92
CA HIS A 76 31.85 31.45 5.62
C HIS A 76 32.88 32.41 5.00
N ALA A 77 32.85 33.63 5.51
CA ALA A 77 34.01 34.50 5.53
C ALA A 77 35.07 33.83 6.42
N LEU A 78 36.04 33.18 5.78
CA LEU A 78 37.31 32.84 6.42
C LEU A 78 38.35 33.80 5.89
N GLU A 79 38.81 34.64 6.82
CA GLU A 79 40.01 35.45 6.72
C GLU A 79 41.19 34.58 6.25
N GLU A 80 41.99 35.14 5.34
CA GLU A 80 43.35 34.65 5.06
C GLU A 80 44.21 34.81 6.32
N PRO A 81 44.90 33.73 6.74
CA PRO A 81 46.26 33.92 7.23
C PRO A 81 47.26 33.23 6.29
N SER A 82 48.23 34.05 5.92
CA SER A 82 49.53 33.70 5.36
C SER A 82 50.15 32.40 5.89
N SER A 83 50.58 31.54 4.95
CA SER A 83 51.80 30.70 4.88
C SER A 83 52.70 30.61 6.13
N PRO A 84 53.33 29.44 6.45
CA PRO A 84 54.21 28.75 5.47
C PRO A 84 54.36 27.21 5.57
N HIS A 85 54.84 26.66 4.44
CA HIS A 85 55.69 25.47 4.25
C HIS A 85 55.73 24.38 5.35
N ILE A 86 55.18 23.20 5.04
CA ILE A 86 55.71 21.93 5.58
C ILE A 86 55.87 20.92 4.43
N VAL A 87 57.13 20.54 4.23
CA VAL A 87 57.59 19.44 3.40
C VAL A 87 57.29 18.13 4.12
N VAL A 88 56.47 17.24 3.54
CA VAL A 88 56.42 15.83 3.95
C VAL A 88 56.46 14.94 2.72
N SER A 89 57.64 14.38 2.49
CA SER A 89 57.89 13.26 1.59
C SER A 89 57.53 11.97 2.32
N HIS A 90 56.61 11.12 1.85
CA HIS A 90 56.63 9.69 2.20
C HIS A 90 55.94 8.81 1.13
N PRO A 91 56.34 7.52 1.03
CA PRO A 91 56.41 6.79 -0.23
C PRO A 91 55.18 5.94 -0.55
N LEU A 92 54.99 5.74 -1.86
CA LEU A 92 54.15 4.73 -2.49
C LEU A 92 54.53 3.33 -1.95
N THR A 93 53.64 2.72 -1.17
CA THR A 93 53.70 1.28 -0.89
C THR A 93 52.41 0.66 -1.39
N SER A 94 52.48 0.16 -2.62
CA SER A 94 51.48 -0.69 -3.26
C SER A 94 51.54 -2.08 -2.62
N SER A 95 50.53 -2.45 -1.84
CA SER A 95 50.30 -3.83 -1.41
C SER A 95 49.14 -4.43 -2.21
N SER A 96 49.53 -5.20 -3.22
CA SER A 96 48.70 -6.07 -4.03
C SER A 96 47.87 -7.04 -3.15
N PRO A 97 46.53 -7.11 -3.31
CA PRO A 97 45.75 -8.16 -2.66
C PRO A 97 46.01 -9.51 -3.34
N ARG A 98 46.41 -10.46 -2.51
CA ARG A 98 46.73 -11.86 -2.82
C ARG A 98 45.46 -12.57 -3.32
N ALA A 99 45.47 -13.01 -4.57
CA ALA A 99 44.41 -13.82 -5.17
C ALA A 99 44.21 -15.12 -4.36
N LYS A 100 42.96 -15.40 -4.00
CA LYS A 100 42.58 -16.68 -3.40
C LYS A 100 42.67 -17.80 -4.45
N PRO A 101 43.10 -19.02 -4.08
CA PRO A 101 43.17 -20.16 -4.98
C PRO A 101 41.81 -20.52 -5.58
N VAL A 102 41.78 -20.69 -6.89
CA VAL A 102 40.65 -21.20 -7.66
C VAL A 102 40.44 -22.67 -7.29
N GLU A 103 39.27 -22.98 -6.71
CA GLU A 103 38.80 -24.35 -6.53
C GLU A 103 38.49 -24.97 -7.90
N GLN A 104 38.97 -26.20 -8.09
CA GLN A 104 38.85 -26.95 -9.33
C GLN A 104 37.40 -27.37 -9.58
N PRO A 105 36.94 -27.42 -10.85
CA PRO A 105 35.59 -27.85 -11.18
C PRO A 105 35.40 -29.33 -10.84
N VAL A 106 34.48 -29.60 -9.90
CA VAL A 106 33.97 -30.94 -9.63
C VAL A 106 33.31 -31.47 -10.90
N THR A 107 33.86 -32.55 -11.43
CA THR A 107 33.29 -33.29 -12.56
C THR A 107 32.07 -34.04 -12.06
N VAL A 108 30.87 -33.50 -12.30
CA VAL A 108 29.62 -34.22 -12.04
C VAL A 108 29.47 -35.27 -13.13
N ILE A 109 29.74 -36.52 -12.75
CA ILE A 109 29.43 -37.71 -13.55
C ILE A 109 27.91 -37.81 -13.62
N ALA A 110 27.34 -37.51 -14.79
CA ALA A 110 25.92 -37.72 -15.05
C ALA A 110 25.66 -39.24 -15.11
N GLU A 111 24.90 -39.75 -14.14
CA GLU A 111 24.33 -41.10 -14.24
C GLU A 111 23.29 -41.14 -15.38
N PRO A 112 23.32 -42.18 -16.23
CA PRO A 112 22.39 -42.32 -17.34
C PRO A 112 20.98 -42.59 -16.81
N MET A 113 20.05 -41.67 -17.13
CA MET A 113 18.62 -41.85 -16.94
C MET A 113 18.16 -43.16 -17.60
N GLN A 114 17.69 -44.10 -16.78
CA GLN A 114 16.98 -45.27 -17.26
C GLN A 114 15.66 -44.84 -17.90
N SER A 115 15.56 -45.15 -19.19
CA SER A 115 14.38 -44.98 -20.03
C SER A 115 13.19 -45.71 -19.42
N ALA A 116 12.25 -44.96 -18.83
CA ALA A 116 10.99 -45.51 -18.36
C ALA A 116 10.14 -45.96 -19.57
N LYS A 117 9.74 -47.22 -19.50
CA LYS A 117 8.94 -47.98 -20.47
C LYS A 117 7.54 -47.36 -20.64
N PRO A 118 7.01 -47.22 -21.87
CA PRO A 118 5.65 -46.71 -22.09
C PRO A 118 4.62 -47.67 -21.50
N ARG A 119 3.70 -47.15 -20.69
CA ARG A 119 2.54 -47.90 -20.19
C ARG A 119 1.54 -48.10 -21.35
N PRO A 120 0.99 -49.32 -21.51
CA PRO A 120 -0.03 -49.58 -22.51
C PRO A 120 -1.34 -48.87 -22.16
N SER A 121 -1.89 -48.17 -23.14
CA SER A 121 -3.26 -47.67 -23.19
C SER A 121 -4.21 -48.86 -23.21
N THR A 122 -5.06 -48.99 -22.19
CA THR A 122 -6.24 -49.83 -22.24
C THR A 122 -7.30 -49.12 -23.06
N ASP A 123 -7.48 -49.61 -24.28
CA ASP A 123 -8.74 -49.56 -25.01
C ASP A 123 -9.82 -50.20 -24.14
N ASP A 124 -10.87 -49.45 -23.81
CA ASP A 124 -12.20 -50.02 -23.55
C ASP A 124 -13.18 -49.23 -24.41
N THR A 125 -13.66 -49.93 -25.44
CA THR A 125 -14.71 -49.50 -26.36
C THR A 125 -15.93 -50.36 -26.09
N ALA A 126 -17.10 -49.76 -26.24
CA ALA A 126 -18.44 -50.36 -26.29
C ALA A 126 -19.05 -50.75 -24.93
N ASP A 127 -19.95 -49.90 -24.43
CA ASP A 127 -21.36 -50.11 -24.76
C ASP A 127 -22.19 -48.82 -24.52
N GLU A 128 -23.36 -48.81 -25.15
CA GLU A 128 -24.50 -47.91 -24.89
C GLU A 128 -24.74 -46.75 -25.87
N ALA A 129 -25.20 -47.17 -27.04
CA ALA A 129 -26.11 -46.41 -27.87
C ALA A 129 -27.50 -46.33 -27.21
N ALA A 130 -27.94 -45.14 -26.80
CA ALA A 130 -29.31 -44.61 -26.95
C ALA A 130 -29.53 -43.41 -26.02
N SER A 131 -29.36 -42.18 -26.53
CA SER A 131 -30.33 -41.10 -26.30
C SER A 131 -29.91 -39.87 -27.10
N ALA A 132 -30.32 -39.84 -28.37
CA ALA A 132 -30.53 -38.59 -29.06
C ALA A 132 -31.95 -38.15 -28.70
N HIS A 133 -32.10 -37.03 -28.00
CA HIS A 133 -33.10 -35.98 -28.22
C HIS A 133 -33.14 -34.99 -27.06
N ALA A 134 -33.24 -33.70 -27.43
CA ALA A 134 -33.68 -32.56 -26.63
C ALA A 134 -32.74 -31.98 -25.56
N THR A 135 -31.94 -30.99 -25.96
CA THR A 135 -31.74 -29.75 -25.15
C THR A 135 -31.25 -28.64 -26.07
N HIS A 136 -32.18 -27.93 -26.70
CA HIS A 136 -31.91 -26.71 -27.44
C HIS A 136 -33.05 -25.72 -27.19
N ASP A 137 -33.38 -25.45 -25.92
CA ASP A 137 -34.42 -24.45 -25.58
C ASP A 137 -34.38 -23.93 -24.12
N VAL A 138 -33.27 -23.31 -23.69
CA VAL A 138 -33.19 -22.66 -22.35
C VAL A 138 -32.60 -21.23 -22.41
N LEU A 139 -32.45 -20.64 -23.60
CA LEU A 139 -31.90 -19.27 -23.76
C LEU A 139 -32.89 -18.26 -24.34
N ALA A 140 -34.20 -18.55 -24.30
CA ALA A 140 -35.26 -17.65 -24.74
C ALA A 140 -36.22 -17.19 -23.62
N GLY A 141 -35.87 -17.39 -22.33
CA GLY A 141 -36.81 -17.21 -21.21
C GLY A 141 -36.49 -16.11 -20.18
N LEU A 142 -35.65 -15.10 -20.50
CA LEU A 142 -35.25 -14.06 -19.52
C LEU A 142 -35.45 -12.61 -20.00
N ALA A 143 -36.32 -12.37 -20.99
CA ALA A 143 -36.59 -11.02 -21.51
C ALA A 143 -38.02 -10.47 -21.24
N GLU A 144 -38.88 -11.16 -20.51
CA GLU A 144 -40.23 -10.67 -20.15
C GLU A 144 -40.57 -10.94 -18.68
N ALA A 145 -39.97 -10.17 -17.78
CA ALA A 145 -40.46 -10.01 -16.41
C ALA A 145 -40.17 -8.58 -15.89
N ALA A 146 -40.43 -7.59 -16.73
CA ALA A 146 -40.69 -6.23 -16.29
C ALA A 146 -42.01 -5.83 -16.92
N VAL A 147 -42.87 -5.19 -16.13
CA VAL A 147 -44.21 -4.65 -16.45
C VAL A 147 -45.39 -5.49 -15.94
N SER A 148 -45.98 -4.91 -14.88
CA SER A 148 -47.39 -4.96 -14.47
C SER A 148 -47.89 -6.19 -13.70
N LYS A 149 -48.19 -6.00 -12.39
CA LYS A 149 -49.57 -6.14 -11.84
C LYS A 149 -49.65 -5.79 -10.33
N PRO A 150 -50.87 -5.57 -9.78
CA PRO A 150 -51.20 -4.36 -9.06
C PRO A 150 -51.41 -4.59 -7.55
N MET A 151 -51.61 -3.47 -6.85
CA MET A 151 -52.10 -3.40 -5.48
C MET A 151 -53.24 -4.38 -5.24
N SER A 152 -53.05 -5.33 -4.32
CA SER A 152 -54.12 -6.15 -3.78
C SER A 152 -54.29 -5.85 -2.30
N ALA A 153 -55.55 -5.54 -1.99
CA ALA A 153 -56.05 -5.14 -0.70
C ALA A 153 -56.11 -6.33 0.28
N GLY A 154 -55.92 -6.01 1.55
CA GLY A 154 -56.63 -6.64 2.65
C GLY A 154 -56.10 -8.00 3.13
N LYS A 155 -55.45 -7.97 4.29
CA LYS A 155 -55.86 -8.85 5.40
C LYS A 155 -55.59 -8.17 6.74
N GLN A 156 -56.68 -7.74 7.37
CA GLN A 156 -56.74 -7.39 8.78
C GLN A 156 -56.34 -8.62 9.60
N THR A 157 -55.24 -8.52 10.32
CA THR A 157 -54.98 -9.37 11.48
C THR A 157 -55.34 -8.59 12.73
N ASP A 158 -56.40 -9.08 13.37
CA ASP A 158 -56.94 -8.67 14.65
C ASP A 158 -55.89 -8.84 15.75
N VAL A 159 -55.42 -7.73 16.32
CA VAL A 159 -54.66 -7.71 17.58
C VAL A 159 -55.42 -6.83 18.56
N ARG A 160 -56.38 -7.48 19.22
CA ARG A 160 -57.03 -6.95 20.42
C ARG A 160 -56.02 -6.90 21.55
N GLY A 161 -55.69 -5.67 21.97
CA GLY A 161 -55.52 -5.35 23.39
C GLY A 161 -54.12 -5.00 23.86
N ILE A 162 -53.58 -3.84 23.45
CA ILE A 162 -52.72 -3.03 24.31
C ILE A 162 -53.11 -1.55 24.18
N LEU A 163 -53.15 -0.91 25.33
CA LEU A 163 -53.74 0.37 25.69
C LEU A 163 -53.13 1.56 24.92
N ARG A 164 -54.03 2.45 24.46
CA ARG A 164 -53.74 3.67 23.68
C ARG A 164 -53.13 4.78 24.56
N ILE A 165 -51.92 5.22 24.21
CA ILE A 165 -51.53 6.64 24.29
C ILE A 165 -50.82 6.96 22.97
N ALA A 166 -51.59 7.39 21.98
CA ALA A 166 -51.07 7.89 20.72
C ALA A 166 -50.66 9.36 20.93
N ILE A 167 -49.40 9.59 21.30
CA ILE A 167 -48.77 10.89 21.08
C ILE A 167 -48.42 10.94 19.59
N PRO A 168 -48.92 11.90 18.81
CA PRO A 168 -48.52 12.04 17.42
C PRO A 168 -47.02 12.37 17.39
N VAL A 169 -46.21 11.42 16.92
CA VAL A 169 -44.75 11.54 16.78
C VAL A 169 -44.34 12.80 16.01
N GLY A 170 -45.23 13.33 15.16
CA GLY A 170 -45.03 14.61 14.47
C GLY A 170 -44.96 15.84 15.38
N VAL A 171 -45.62 15.86 16.54
CA VAL A 171 -45.63 17.03 17.44
C VAL A 171 -44.37 17.07 18.31
N VAL A 172 -43.82 15.92 18.70
CA VAL A 172 -42.57 15.86 19.45
C VAL A 172 -41.39 16.25 18.57
N LEU A 173 -41.36 15.81 17.29
CA LEU A 173 -40.32 16.22 16.35
C LEU A 173 -40.39 17.72 16.03
N ALA A 174 -41.60 18.27 15.86
CA ALA A 174 -41.79 19.70 15.63
C ALA A 174 -41.38 20.57 16.84
N LEU A 175 -41.64 20.09 18.07
CA LEU A 175 -41.20 20.80 19.29
C LEU A 175 -39.69 20.73 19.51
N ILE A 176 -39.03 19.63 19.12
CA ILE A 176 -37.56 19.53 19.20
C ILE A 176 -36.90 20.48 18.19
N VAL A 177 -37.41 20.57 16.96
CA VAL A 177 -36.88 21.51 15.95
C VAL A 177 -37.16 22.97 16.35
N ALA A 178 -38.33 23.27 16.91
CA ALA A 178 -38.64 24.61 17.41
C ALA A 178 -37.78 25.01 18.62
N ALA A 179 -37.47 24.07 19.53
CA ALA A 179 -36.60 24.32 20.68
C ALA A 179 -35.14 24.58 20.25
N VAL A 180 -34.63 23.89 19.22
CA VAL A 180 -33.28 24.15 18.68
C VAL A 180 -33.21 25.52 18.00
N LEU A 181 -34.27 25.97 17.32
CA LEU A 181 -34.31 27.29 16.69
C LEU A 181 -34.55 28.46 17.66
N PHE A 182 -35.15 28.22 18.83
CA PHE A 182 -35.42 29.27 19.83
C PHE A 182 -34.39 29.35 20.97
N PHE A 183 -33.66 28.26 21.26
CA PHE A 183 -32.61 28.22 22.30
C PHE A 183 -31.19 28.01 21.76
N GLY A 184 -31.01 27.89 20.43
CA GLY A 184 -29.72 28.07 19.76
C GLY A 184 -29.32 29.54 19.79
N GLY A 185 -28.93 30.00 20.98
CA GLY A 185 -28.49 31.35 21.24
C GLY A 185 -27.27 31.71 20.41
N GLU A 186 -27.33 32.93 19.90
CA GLU A 186 -26.25 33.92 20.00
C GLU A 186 -24.84 33.35 19.81
N GLU A 187 -24.59 32.85 18.60
CA GLU A 187 -23.24 32.83 18.05
C GLU A 187 -22.76 34.28 18.01
N GLN A 188 -22.03 34.67 19.05
CA GLN A 188 -21.11 35.79 19.03
C GLN A 188 -20.16 35.56 17.86
N GLN A 189 -20.55 36.09 16.71
CA GLN A 189 -19.72 36.25 15.55
C GLN A 189 -18.54 37.13 16.00
N PRO A 190 -17.32 36.57 16.15
CA PRO A 190 -16.17 37.42 16.42
C PRO A 190 -16.02 38.31 15.19
N GLN A 191 -16.31 39.59 15.35
CA GLN A 191 -15.97 40.62 14.39
C GLN A 191 -14.45 40.61 14.26
N SER A 192 -13.95 39.79 13.33
CA SER A 192 -12.62 39.93 12.77
C SER A 192 -12.65 41.22 11.97
N SER A 193 -12.31 42.30 12.66
CA SER A 193 -11.83 43.52 12.01
C SER A 193 -10.60 43.12 11.21
N ILE A 194 -10.77 43.02 9.90
CA ILE A 194 -9.66 42.99 8.94
C ILE A 194 -9.06 44.40 9.01
N ALA A 195 -8.20 44.61 9.99
CA ALA A 195 -7.17 45.61 9.89
C ALA A 195 -6.22 45.14 8.79
N THR A 196 -6.22 45.87 7.67
CA THR A 196 -5.17 45.86 6.65
C THR A 196 -3.88 46.32 7.30
N GLY A 197 -3.27 45.47 8.11
CA GLY A 197 -1.96 45.65 8.71
C GLY A 197 -0.98 44.79 7.95
N ASP A 198 0.01 45.44 7.34
CA ASP A 198 1.23 44.84 6.81
C ASP A 198 1.70 43.70 7.71
N LYS A 199 1.53 42.46 7.27
CA LYS A 199 2.19 41.31 7.91
C LYS A 199 3.67 41.43 7.59
N PRO A 200 4.57 41.58 8.58
CA PRO A 200 5.98 41.35 8.34
C PRO A 200 6.13 39.90 7.88
N SER A 201 6.64 39.73 6.67
CA SER A 201 7.14 38.45 6.16
C SER A 201 8.27 38.02 7.07
N VAL A 202 7.96 37.21 8.08
CA VAL A 202 8.96 36.50 8.87
C VAL A 202 9.42 35.37 7.97
N ALA A 203 10.54 35.61 7.26
CA ALA A 203 11.30 34.56 6.59
C ALA A 203 11.67 33.53 7.66
N VAL A 204 10.93 32.43 7.71
CA VAL A 204 11.29 31.27 8.52
C VAL A 204 12.54 30.70 7.87
N ASP A 205 13.65 30.86 8.55
CA ASP A 205 14.97 30.38 8.15
C ASP A 205 14.93 28.84 8.06
N ARG A 206 14.75 28.32 6.84
CA ARG A 206 14.53 26.88 6.60
C ARG A 206 15.77 26.07 6.92
N ASP A 207 16.96 26.69 6.90
CA ASP A 207 18.22 26.02 7.21
C ASP A 207 18.27 25.62 8.70
N ALA A 208 17.71 26.43 9.59
CA ALA A 208 17.63 26.12 11.01
C ALA A 208 16.73 24.91 11.33
N ALA A 209 15.69 24.67 10.52
CA ALA A 209 14.79 23.52 10.71
C ALA A 209 15.41 22.19 10.26
N VAL A 210 16.26 22.22 9.21
CA VAL A 210 16.98 21.02 8.74
C VAL A 210 18.10 20.65 9.70
N GLU A 211 18.80 21.64 10.28
CA GLU A 211 19.88 21.40 11.24
C GLU A 211 19.35 20.82 12.58
N MET A 212 18.14 21.19 12.98
CA MET A 212 17.53 20.68 14.22
C MET A 212 17.12 19.20 14.13
N ILE A 213 16.88 18.67 12.91
CA ILE A 213 16.59 17.25 12.69
C ILE A 213 17.90 16.42 12.67
N ALA A 214 19.00 17.00 12.16
CA ALA A 214 20.26 16.30 11.99
C ALA A 214 21.03 16.00 13.30
N ASN A 215 20.76 16.76 14.38
CA ASN A 215 21.54 16.69 15.62
C ASN A 215 20.82 15.99 16.79
N ARG A 216 19.76 15.22 16.52
CA ARG A 216 19.08 14.44 17.56
C ARG A 216 19.98 13.26 17.95
N PRO A 217 20.43 13.15 19.22
CA PRO A 217 21.28 12.04 19.64
C PRO A 217 20.58 10.72 19.35
N ALA A 218 21.34 9.76 18.79
CA ALA A 218 20.82 8.43 18.47
C ALA A 218 20.17 7.83 19.75
N PRO A 219 18.91 7.38 19.68
CA PRO A 219 18.25 6.79 20.85
C PRO A 219 19.05 5.58 21.32
N ASP A 220 19.48 5.59 22.58
CA ASP A 220 20.53 4.70 23.07
C ASP A 220 20.15 3.20 23.10
N HIS A 221 18.87 2.82 22.96
CA HIS A 221 18.46 1.41 22.83
C HIS A 221 17.16 1.29 22.03
N GLU A 222 17.24 1.12 20.71
CA GLU A 222 16.10 0.66 19.91
C GLU A 222 15.92 -0.84 20.18
N GLU A 223 14.79 -1.22 20.77
CA GLU A 223 14.43 -2.62 20.87
C GLU A 223 14.07 -3.13 19.47
N VAL A 224 14.54 -4.32 19.10
CA VAL A 224 14.27 -4.89 17.77
C VAL A 224 13.20 -5.96 17.88
N LEU A 225 12.09 -5.76 17.17
CA LEU A 225 11.07 -6.78 16.95
C LEU A 225 11.50 -7.65 15.78
N THR A 226 11.62 -8.95 16.04
CA THR A 226 11.99 -9.93 15.02
C THR A 226 10.85 -10.94 14.84
N GLY A 227 10.84 -11.63 13.71
CA GLY A 227 9.86 -12.70 13.49
C GLY A 227 9.97 -13.31 12.12
N ARG A 228 9.05 -14.24 11.83
CA ARG A 228 8.96 -14.91 10.54
C ARG A 228 7.55 -14.89 9.98
N VAL A 229 7.40 -14.54 8.71
CA VAL A 229 6.15 -14.63 7.94
C VAL A 229 6.19 -15.87 7.06
N THR A 230 5.14 -16.68 7.16
CA THR A 230 4.96 -17.91 6.37
C THR A 230 3.54 -17.96 5.81
N TYR A 231 3.35 -18.74 4.75
CA TYR A 231 2.04 -19.00 4.18
C TYR A 231 1.89 -20.49 3.81
N ALA A 232 0.66 -21.00 3.86
CA ALA A 232 0.32 -22.31 3.33
C ALA A 232 0.11 -22.22 1.82
N SER A 233 0.84 -23.03 1.06
CA SER A 233 0.59 -23.20 -0.37
C SER A 233 -0.67 -24.03 -0.63
N ASP A 234 -1.14 -24.06 -1.89
CA ASP A 234 -2.27 -24.90 -2.33
C ASP A 234 -2.08 -26.40 -2.03
N SER A 235 -0.82 -26.83 -1.86
CA SER A 235 -0.47 -28.22 -1.53
C SER A 235 -0.53 -28.53 -0.02
N GLY A 236 -0.73 -27.50 0.82
CA GLY A 236 -0.68 -27.58 2.28
C GLY A 236 0.72 -27.38 2.87
N ASP A 237 1.77 -27.30 2.05
CA ASP A 237 3.12 -27.02 2.51
C ASP A 237 3.23 -25.59 3.06
N ILE A 238 3.93 -25.43 4.19
CA ILE A 238 4.22 -24.12 4.81
C ILE A 238 5.53 -23.59 4.22
N LEU A 239 5.44 -22.47 3.49
CA LEU A 239 6.56 -21.82 2.82
C LEU A 239 6.85 -20.45 3.43
N PRO A 240 8.11 -19.96 3.37
CA PRO A 240 8.44 -18.58 3.74
C PRO A 240 7.78 -17.57 2.80
N ASP A 241 7.21 -16.50 3.34
CA ASP A 241 6.55 -15.45 2.56
C ASP A 241 7.51 -14.31 2.21
N ALA A 242 8.44 -14.59 1.29
CA ALA A 242 9.46 -13.63 0.90
C ALA A 242 8.83 -12.36 0.27
N GLY A 243 9.23 -11.19 0.76
CA GLY A 243 8.70 -9.90 0.32
C GLY A 243 7.37 -9.49 0.99
N ALA A 244 6.90 -10.23 1.99
CA ALA A 244 5.78 -9.80 2.83
C ALA A 244 6.12 -8.47 3.53
N VAL A 245 5.11 -7.62 3.73
CA VAL A 245 5.29 -6.29 4.34
C VAL A 245 4.89 -6.36 5.79
N VAL A 246 5.76 -5.93 6.69
CA VAL A 246 5.51 -5.86 8.13
C VAL A 246 5.61 -4.42 8.58
N MET A 247 4.52 -3.86 9.07
CA MET A 247 4.43 -2.47 9.53
C MET A 247 4.10 -2.43 11.02
N LEU A 248 4.79 -1.53 11.72
CA LEU A 248 4.50 -1.18 13.09
C LEU A 248 3.92 0.23 13.12
N LEU A 249 2.64 0.36 13.47
CA LEU A 249 1.90 1.62 13.45
C LEU A 249 1.54 2.05 14.88
N PRO A 250 2.06 3.16 15.40
CA PRO A 250 1.59 3.72 16.67
C PRO A 250 0.09 3.97 16.66
N ARG A 251 -0.60 3.59 17.73
CA ARG A 251 -2.01 3.97 17.93
C ARG A 251 -2.17 5.47 18.16
N SER A 252 -1.14 6.12 18.69
CA SER A 252 -1.04 7.56 18.82
C SER A 252 0.17 8.03 18.03
N ARG A 253 -0.09 8.67 16.88
CA ARG A 253 0.95 9.12 15.95
C ARG A 253 1.29 10.60 16.17
N ALA A 254 2.51 10.98 15.81
CA ALA A 254 2.92 12.38 15.79
C ALA A 254 2.46 13.04 14.48
N GLY A 255 1.60 14.06 14.57
CA GLY A 255 1.17 14.87 13.43
C GLY A 255 0.01 14.30 12.61
N GLU A 256 -0.38 15.04 11.59
CA GLU A 256 -1.58 14.76 10.76
C GLU A 256 -1.26 14.36 9.32
N ALA A 257 0.03 14.43 8.92
CA ALA A 257 0.46 14.15 7.55
C ALA A 257 0.12 12.71 7.15
N LYS A 258 -0.50 12.54 5.97
CA LYS A 258 -0.80 11.22 5.41
C LYS A 258 0.29 10.77 4.45
N LEU A 259 0.49 9.46 4.40
CA LEU A 259 1.47 8.77 3.58
C LEU A 259 0.83 8.28 2.28
N ASP A 260 1.60 8.33 1.20
CA ASP A 260 1.27 7.61 -0.02
C ASP A 260 1.58 6.12 0.16
N VAL A 261 0.84 5.25 -0.53
CA VAL A 261 0.99 3.80 -0.38
C VAL A 261 2.13 3.21 -1.21
N SER A 262 2.68 3.95 -2.17
CA SER A 262 3.71 3.49 -3.12
C SER A 262 4.91 2.83 -2.45
N GLY A 263 5.40 3.33 -1.31
CA GLY A 263 6.53 2.75 -0.56
C GLY A 263 6.20 1.54 0.31
N PHE A 264 4.92 1.17 0.44
CA PHE A 264 4.44 0.18 1.40
C PHE A 264 3.84 -1.06 0.73
N LEU A 265 3.86 -1.13 -0.59
CA LEU A 265 3.33 -2.26 -1.34
C LEU A 265 4.40 -3.35 -1.50
N PRO A 266 4.00 -4.63 -1.53
CA PRO A 266 4.93 -5.70 -1.85
C PRO A 266 5.51 -5.52 -3.27
N GLY A 267 6.83 -5.56 -3.39
CA GLY A 267 7.54 -5.37 -4.66
C GLY A 267 7.71 -3.91 -5.10
N SER A 268 7.53 -2.95 -4.18
CA SER A 268 7.91 -1.55 -4.40
C SER A 268 9.40 -1.40 -4.69
N ASP A 269 9.77 -0.32 -5.38
CA ASP A 269 11.17 -0.05 -5.67
C ASP A 269 11.90 0.50 -4.44
N GLY A 270 13.23 0.37 -4.42
CA GLY A 270 14.02 0.72 -3.25
C GLY A 270 13.92 2.19 -2.84
N VAL A 271 13.69 3.10 -3.80
CA VAL A 271 13.58 4.54 -3.52
C VAL A 271 12.25 4.85 -2.84
N ASP A 272 11.15 4.34 -3.38
CA ASP A 272 9.81 4.50 -2.77
C ASP A 272 9.79 3.89 -1.36
N VAL A 273 10.44 2.73 -1.18
CA VAL A 273 10.56 2.06 0.13
C VAL A 273 11.35 2.91 1.12
N GLU A 274 12.49 3.46 0.72
CA GLU A 274 13.32 4.30 1.59
C GLU A 274 12.58 5.56 2.04
N VAL A 275 11.90 6.24 1.10
CA VAL A 275 11.08 7.42 1.39
C VAL A 275 9.91 7.07 2.30
N GLY A 276 9.19 5.97 2.02
CA GLY A 276 8.07 5.50 2.84
C GLY A 276 8.51 5.13 4.26
N SER A 277 9.62 4.40 4.39
CA SER A 277 10.20 4.02 5.68
C SER A 277 10.61 5.23 6.51
N ALA A 278 11.34 6.19 5.91
CA ALA A 278 11.71 7.41 6.58
C ALA A 278 10.48 8.21 7.05
N ALA A 279 9.46 8.33 6.20
CA ALA A 279 8.23 9.04 6.56
C ALA A 279 7.45 8.35 7.69
N LEU A 280 7.36 7.02 7.68
CA LEU A 280 6.70 6.27 8.75
C LEU A 280 7.45 6.38 10.09
N ARG A 281 8.79 6.39 10.06
CA ARG A 281 9.63 6.63 11.24
C ARG A 281 9.42 7.99 11.87
N VAL A 282 9.22 9.04 11.06
CA VAL A 282 8.86 10.38 11.55
C VAL A 282 7.52 10.36 12.30
N LEU A 283 6.58 9.50 11.88
CA LEU A 283 5.30 9.31 12.57
C LEU A 283 5.38 8.38 13.80
N GLY A 284 6.57 7.84 14.09
CA GLY A 284 6.84 6.95 15.21
C GLY A 284 6.63 5.47 14.91
N GLY A 285 6.42 5.08 13.66
CA GLY A 285 6.32 3.68 13.24
C GLY A 285 7.61 3.13 12.63
N ASP A 286 7.55 1.92 12.10
CA ASP A 286 8.61 1.35 11.27
C ASP A 286 8.03 0.35 10.27
N ILE A 287 8.79 0.02 9.23
CA ILE A 287 8.42 -0.93 8.19
C ILE A 287 9.61 -1.82 7.83
N ALA A 288 9.33 -3.10 7.62
CA ALA A 288 10.28 -4.09 7.16
C ALA A 288 9.64 -4.96 6.07
N PHE A 289 10.49 -5.53 5.22
CA PHE A 289 10.11 -6.51 4.22
C PHE A 289 10.72 -7.85 4.60
N ALA A 290 9.92 -8.91 4.57
CA ALA A 290 10.39 -10.24 4.88
C ALA A 290 11.41 -10.71 3.84
N ASP A 291 12.53 -11.29 4.29
CA ASP A 291 13.59 -11.78 3.43
C ASP A 291 13.22 -13.10 2.71
N GLY A 292 14.18 -13.69 1.99
CA GLY A 292 13.97 -14.98 1.29
C GLY A 292 13.60 -16.15 2.20
N GLU A 293 13.89 -16.05 3.50
CA GLU A 293 13.53 -17.04 4.52
C GLU A 293 12.26 -16.65 5.28
N GLY A 294 11.62 -15.54 4.91
CA GLY A 294 10.44 -14.97 5.54
C GLY A 294 10.74 -14.20 6.82
N ARG A 295 12.02 -13.94 7.15
CA ARG A 295 12.39 -13.23 8.39
C ARG A 295 12.29 -11.72 8.21
N TYR A 296 11.95 -11.02 9.28
CA TYR A 296 11.92 -9.57 9.32
C TYR A 296 12.48 -9.05 10.64
N GLU A 297 12.95 -7.80 10.62
CA GLU A 297 13.44 -7.06 11.77
C GLU A 297 12.90 -5.62 11.72
N LEU A 298 12.29 -5.16 12.81
CA LEU A 298 11.69 -3.83 12.96
C LEU A 298 12.28 -3.13 14.17
N ALA A 299 12.65 -1.86 14.00
CA ALA A 299 13.01 -1.01 15.13
C ALA A 299 11.73 -0.60 15.87
N VAL A 300 11.70 -0.83 17.17
CA VAL A 300 10.57 -0.50 18.02
C VAL A 300 10.91 0.74 18.83
N PRO A 301 10.28 1.89 18.54
CA PRO A 301 10.49 3.09 19.33
C PRO A 301 9.99 2.88 20.77
N SER A 302 10.68 3.50 21.72
CA SER A 302 10.45 3.32 23.14
C SER A 302 9.02 3.71 23.57
N ALA A 303 8.30 2.74 24.15
CA ALA A 303 7.09 2.87 24.97
C ALA A 303 5.83 3.49 24.33
N SER A 304 5.20 2.77 23.40
CA SER A 304 3.82 3.06 22.97
C SER A 304 3.00 1.79 22.71
N ASP A 305 1.68 1.97 22.56
CA ASP A 305 0.79 0.95 22.03
C ASP A 305 0.84 1.01 20.50
N PHE A 306 1.14 -0.12 19.87
CA PHE A 306 1.26 -0.25 18.42
C PHE A 306 0.18 -1.19 17.87
N GLN A 307 -0.07 -1.05 16.58
CA GLN A 307 -0.71 -2.03 15.74
C GLN A 307 0.37 -2.66 14.86
N LEU A 308 0.61 -3.96 15.00
CA LEU A 308 1.37 -4.72 14.03
C LEU A 308 0.44 -5.09 12.87
N LEU A 309 0.82 -4.73 11.65
CA LEU A 309 0.13 -5.10 10.42
C LEU A 309 1.09 -5.87 9.52
N VAL A 310 0.72 -7.09 9.18
CA VAL A 310 1.48 -7.96 8.26
C VAL A 310 0.64 -8.21 7.01
N ILE A 311 1.19 -7.91 5.84
CA ILE A 311 0.54 -8.12 4.54
C ILE A 311 1.34 -9.16 3.78
N SER A 312 0.68 -10.25 3.39
CA SER A 312 1.30 -11.35 2.65
C SER A 312 1.75 -10.90 1.26
N HIS A 313 2.83 -11.48 0.73
CA HIS A 313 3.22 -11.28 -0.67
C HIS A 313 2.53 -12.28 -1.61
N HIS A 314 2.29 -13.50 -1.13
CA HIS A 314 1.85 -14.63 -1.96
C HIS A 314 0.41 -15.07 -1.72
N HIS A 315 -0.15 -14.80 -0.53
CA HIS A 315 -1.47 -15.27 -0.14
C HIS A 315 -2.55 -14.22 -0.46
N VAL A 316 -3.59 -14.64 -1.17
CA VAL A 316 -4.71 -13.80 -1.57
C VAL A 316 -5.77 -13.87 -0.49
N ARG A 317 -6.31 -12.71 -0.12
CA ARG A 317 -7.36 -12.58 0.88
C ARG A 317 -8.63 -13.30 0.43
N ASP A 318 -9.26 -14.03 1.33
CA ASP A 318 -10.61 -14.55 1.11
C ASP A 318 -11.59 -13.39 0.92
N SER A 319 -12.55 -13.54 0.00
CA SER A 319 -13.53 -12.50 -0.32
C SER A 319 -14.35 -12.06 0.89
N ASP A 320 -14.47 -12.95 1.87
CA ASP A 320 -15.33 -12.82 3.03
C ASP A 320 -14.57 -12.21 4.23
N GLN A 321 -13.23 -12.05 4.12
CA GLN A 321 -12.44 -11.39 5.15
C GLN A 321 -12.63 -9.88 5.07
N GLU A 322 -13.66 -9.39 5.77
CA GLU A 322 -13.88 -7.96 5.99
C GLU A 322 -12.76 -7.36 6.83
N MET A 323 -12.42 -6.10 6.53
CA MET A 323 -11.44 -5.35 7.33
C MET A 323 -12.09 -4.89 8.62
N GLU A 324 -11.47 -5.18 9.76
CA GLU A 324 -11.94 -4.70 11.06
C GLU A 324 -12.04 -3.17 11.05
N THR A 325 -13.17 -2.63 11.53
CA THR A 325 -13.43 -1.18 11.53
C THR A 325 -12.32 -0.39 12.23
N ARG A 326 -11.77 -0.92 13.32
CA ARG A 326 -10.65 -0.29 14.05
C ARG A 326 -9.38 -0.20 13.22
N LEU A 327 -9.04 -1.25 12.48
CA LEU A 327 -7.89 -1.25 11.58
C LEU A 327 -8.12 -0.26 10.43
N GLN A 328 -9.34 -0.22 9.87
CA GLN A 328 -9.68 0.72 8.81
C GLN A 328 -9.54 2.19 9.25
N GLU A 329 -10.02 2.52 10.44
CA GLU A 329 -9.86 3.86 11.03
C GLU A 329 -8.38 4.21 11.19
N LEU A 330 -7.59 3.32 11.81
CA LEU A 330 -6.16 3.50 11.98
C LEU A 330 -5.45 3.73 10.63
N LEU A 331 -5.70 2.89 9.63
CA LEU A 331 -5.09 3.04 8.31
C LEU A 331 -5.54 4.32 7.60
N SER A 332 -6.76 4.78 7.84
CA SER A 332 -7.26 6.04 7.29
C SER A 332 -6.57 7.27 7.89
N ASP A 333 -6.07 7.17 9.12
CA ASP A 333 -5.24 8.21 9.72
C ASP A 333 -3.86 8.27 9.05
N TYR A 334 -3.25 7.12 8.76
CA TYR A 334 -1.90 7.07 8.19
C TYR A 334 -1.83 7.29 6.69
N PHE A 335 -2.78 6.77 5.91
CA PHE A 335 -2.64 6.68 4.45
C PHE A 335 -3.73 7.44 3.70
N PHE A 336 -3.39 7.99 2.54
CA PHE A 336 -4.38 8.60 1.65
C PHE A 336 -5.37 7.58 1.07
N ARG A 337 -4.92 6.34 0.84
CA ARG A 337 -5.69 5.28 0.17
C ARG A 337 -5.52 3.93 0.90
N PRO A 338 -6.08 3.79 2.11
CA PRO A 338 -5.87 2.59 2.93
C PRO A 338 -6.34 1.29 2.25
N SER A 339 -7.38 1.36 1.43
CA SER A 339 -7.85 0.20 0.65
C SER A 339 -6.84 -0.28 -0.41
N THR A 340 -6.01 0.62 -0.94
CA THR A 340 -4.98 0.26 -1.93
C THR A 340 -3.78 -0.42 -1.27
N LEU A 341 -3.49 -0.10 -0.01
CA LEU A 341 -2.41 -0.70 0.77
C LEU A 341 -2.61 -2.21 0.92
N LEU A 342 -3.82 -2.64 1.29
CA LEU A 342 -4.15 -4.05 1.49
C LEU A 342 -4.45 -4.76 0.16
N GLY A 343 -5.09 -4.06 -0.78
CA GLY A 343 -5.42 -4.61 -2.10
C GLY A 343 -6.24 -5.91 -2.01
N GLN A 344 -5.71 -6.98 -2.60
CA GLN A 344 -6.31 -8.32 -2.56
C GLN A 344 -5.50 -9.30 -1.70
N LEU A 345 -4.48 -8.83 -0.98
CA LEU A 345 -3.56 -9.70 -0.27
C LEU A 345 -4.08 -9.98 1.14
N ALA A 346 -3.85 -11.20 1.61
CA ALA A 346 -4.18 -11.57 2.97
C ALA A 346 -3.36 -10.72 3.94
N PHE A 347 -3.98 -10.33 5.05
CA PHE A 347 -3.32 -9.54 6.08
C PHE A 347 -3.67 -10.05 7.47
N HIS A 348 -2.75 -9.81 8.40
CA HIS A 348 -2.90 -10.11 9.81
C HIS A 348 -2.64 -8.81 10.59
N SER A 349 -3.48 -8.53 11.58
CA SER A 349 -3.35 -7.36 12.43
C SER A 349 -3.48 -7.74 13.89
N GLU A 350 -2.47 -7.42 14.71
CA GLU A 350 -2.51 -7.60 16.16
C GLU A 350 -2.14 -6.31 16.90
N GLU A 351 -2.81 -6.04 18.02
CA GLU A 351 -2.40 -4.97 18.93
C GLU A 351 -1.15 -5.43 19.70
N PHE A 352 -0.11 -4.60 19.70
CA PHE A 352 1.19 -4.89 20.28
C PHE A 352 1.56 -3.82 21.30
N ARG A 353 1.76 -4.20 22.56
CA ARG A 353 2.21 -3.31 23.63
C ARG A 353 3.61 -3.67 24.07
N VAL A 354 4.53 -2.74 23.93
CA VAL A 354 5.90 -2.91 24.43
C VAL A 354 5.88 -2.75 25.95
N SER A 355 6.16 -3.83 26.67
CA SER A 355 6.16 -3.85 28.14
C SER A 355 7.44 -4.47 28.67
N GLY A 356 8.46 -3.63 28.85
CA GLY A 356 9.72 -4.01 29.50
C GLY A 356 10.74 -4.70 28.59
N PRO A 357 11.95 -4.96 29.12
CA PRO A 357 13.06 -5.47 28.35
C PRO A 357 12.79 -6.90 27.87
N GLY A 358 12.80 -7.09 26.55
CA GLY A 358 12.67 -8.39 25.89
C GLY A 358 11.50 -8.46 24.94
N ILE A 359 11.67 -7.90 23.73
CA ILE A 359 10.70 -8.11 22.66
C ILE A 359 10.72 -9.58 22.26
N THR A 360 9.55 -10.19 22.28
CA THR A 360 9.33 -11.57 21.86
C THR A 360 9.24 -11.64 20.34
N SER A 361 9.84 -12.68 19.75
CA SER A 361 9.68 -12.97 18.32
C SER A 361 8.20 -13.12 17.96
N ARG A 362 7.77 -12.55 16.83
CA ARG A 362 6.38 -12.61 16.36
C ARG A 362 6.28 -13.29 15.01
N ASP A 363 5.90 -14.55 15.02
CA ASP A 363 5.73 -15.32 13.79
C ASP A 363 4.27 -15.24 13.31
N VAL A 364 4.09 -15.01 12.02
CA VAL A 364 2.79 -14.93 11.36
C VAL A 364 2.69 -16.04 10.32
N ASN A 365 1.56 -16.75 10.31
CA ASN A 365 1.28 -17.83 9.37
C ASN A 365 -0.08 -17.58 8.69
N PHE A 366 -0.05 -17.36 7.38
CA PHE A 366 -1.24 -17.25 6.55
C PHE A 366 -1.72 -18.63 6.09
N ARG A 367 -2.94 -19.01 6.45
CA ARG A 367 -3.57 -20.26 6.03
C ARG A 367 -4.93 -19.96 5.40
N SER A 368 -5.28 -20.70 4.35
CA SER A 368 -6.65 -20.74 3.86
C SER A 368 -7.48 -21.57 4.83
N GLU A 369 -8.57 -21.00 5.34
CA GLU A 369 -9.51 -21.70 6.24
C GLU A 369 -10.40 -22.71 5.50
#